data_AF-A0A6S6YU50-F1
#
_entry.id   AF-A0A6S6YU50-F1
#
_cell.length_a   1.000
_cell.length_b   1.000
_cell.length_c   1.000
_cell.angle_alpha   90.00
_cell.angle_beta   90.00
_cell.angle_gamma   90.00
#
_symmetry.space_group_name_H-M   'P 1'
#
loop_
_entity.id
_entity.type
_entity.pdbx_description
1 polymer ?
#
loop_
_entity_poly.entity_id
_entity_poly.type
_entity_poly.pdbx_seq_one_letter_code
_entity_poly.pdbx_strand_id
1 'polypeptide(L)' 'MGLRSLMWILWPSFLAAAMGSVLIFALIDPLDVAIFGHVPTGRTGFYTVSFFVLWVMASLSSTLTAYLMPKADEDDAL' A
#
# COMPACT_ATOMS: atom_id res chain seq x y z
N MET A 1 -10.39 16.57 -4.12
CA MET A 1 -9.21 16.40 -3.25
C MET A 1 -8.02 16.97 -3.98
N GLY A 2 -7.34 17.99 -3.44
CA GLY A 2 -6.17 18.59 -4.12
C GLY A 2 -4.96 17.64 -4.08
N LEU A 3 -3.99 17.86 -4.98
CA LEU A 3 -2.75 17.06 -5.09
C LEU A 3 -2.02 16.89 -3.74
N ARG A 4 -2.12 17.90 -2.87
CA ARG A 4 -1.53 17.92 -1.52
C ARG A 4 -2.15 16.89 -0.57
N SER A 5 -3.47 16.68 -0.66
CA SER A 5 -4.17 15.66 0.15
C SER A 5 -3.80 14.25 -0.31
N LEU A 6 -3.61 14.06 -1.62
CA LEU A 6 -3.13 12.80 -2.17
C LEU A 6 -1.72 12.45 -1.66
N MET A 7 -0.81 13.43 -1.60
CA MET A 7 0.53 13.22 -1.01
C MET A 7 0.48 12.79 0.47
N TRP A 8 -0.45 13.35 1.25
CA TRP A 8 -0.65 12.97 2.65
C TRP A 8 -1.19 11.55 2.84
N ILE A 9 -1.86 11.00 1.83
CA ILE A 9 -2.39 9.63 1.83
C ILE A 9 -1.32 8.67 1.30
N LEU A 10 -0.68 9.01 0.17
CA LEU A 10 0.32 8.16 -0.50
C LEU A 10 1.56 7.93 0.37
N TRP A 11 2.00 8.94 1.12
CA TRP A 11 3.21 8.86 1.94
C TRP A 11 3.13 7.82 3.08
N PRO A 12 2.16 7.87 4.01
CA PRO A 12 2.02 6.85 5.05
C PRO A 12 1.67 5.47 4.46
N SER A 13 0.92 5.43 3.36
CA SER A 13 0.60 4.17 2.67
C SER A 13 1.85 3.48 2.11
N PHE A 14 2.82 4.26 1.61
CA PHE A 14 4.11 3.76 1.16
C PHE A 14 4.90 3.11 2.30
N LEU A 15 4.96 3.76 3.47
CA LEU A 15 5.63 3.18 4.65
C LEU A 15 4.93 1.90 5.14
N ALA A 16 3.60 1.91 5.22
CA ALA A 16 2.83 0.73 5.63
C ALA A 16 3.05 -0.46 4.68
N ALA A 17 3.08 -0.19 3.37
CA ALA A 17 3.36 -1.22 2.36
C ALA A 17 4.79 -1.73 2.42
N ALA A 18 5.77 -0.85 2.62
CA ALA A 18 7.16 -1.26 2.84
C ALA A 18 7.26 -2.22 4.03
N MET A 19 6.66 -1.85 5.18
CA MET A 19 6.69 -2.70 6.38
C MET A 19 5.93 -4.02 6.19
N GLY A 20 4.77 -3.99 5.55
CA GLY A 20 4.01 -5.19 5.20
C GLY A 20 4.80 -6.12 4.27
N SER A 21 5.51 -5.56 3.30
CA SER A 21 6.30 -6.34 2.33
C SER A 21 7.47 -7.05 3.04
N VAL A 22 8.16 -6.37 3.96
CA VAL A 22 9.18 -6.98 4.84
C VAL A 22 8.58 -8.12 5.66
N LEU A 23 7.40 -7.94 6.24
CA LEU A 23 6.73 -8.97 7.04
C LEU A 23 6.36 -10.20 6.21
N ILE A 24 5.77 -9.98 5.03
CA ILE A 24 5.40 -11.06 4.11
C ILE A 24 6.63 -11.83 3.65
N PHE A 25 7.70 -11.15 3.25
CA PHE A 25 8.94 -11.82 2.80
C PHE A 25 9.73 -12.45 3.94
N ALA A 26 9.58 -11.98 5.18
CA ALA A 26 10.14 -12.64 6.34
C ALA A 26 9.39 -13.95 6.67
N LEU A 27 8.09 -14.02 6.38
CA LEU A 27 7.24 -15.19 6.62
C LEU A 27 7.19 -16.17 5.44
N ILE A 28 7.29 -15.67 4.21
CA ILE A 28 7.17 -16.41 2.96
C ILE A 28 8.52 -16.35 2.24
N ASP A 29 9.21 -17.50 2.14
CA ASP A 29 10.44 -17.59 1.36
C ASP A 29 10.10 -17.53 -0.15
N PRO A 30 10.55 -16.48 -0.87
CA PRO A 30 10.26 -16.32 -2.30
C PRO A 30 10.88 -17.41 -3.17
N LEU A 31 11.85 -18.19 -2.67
CA LEU A 31 12.41 -19.34 -3.38
C LEU A 31 11.50 -20.58 -3.33
N ASP A 32 10.64 -20.70 -2.32
CA ASP A 32 9.81 -21.88 -2.08
C ASP A 32 8.42 -21.76 -2.73
N VAL A 33 8.04 -20.54 -3.15
CA VAL A 33 6.78 -20.27 -3.86
C VAL A 33 6.92 -20.64 -5.34
N ALA A 34 6.82 -21.94 -5.63
CA ALA A 34 6.68 -22.46 -6.98
C ALA A 34 5.27 -22.17 -7.53
N ILE A 35 5.09 -21.03 -8.19
CA ILE A 35 3.81 -20.70 -8.83
C ILE A 35 3.71 -21.49 -10.14
N PHE A 36 2.80 -22.47 -10.21
CA PHE A 36 2.48 -23.21 -11.45
C PHE A 36 3.64 -24.03 -12.06
N GLY A 37 4.58 -24.52 -11.24
CA GLY A 37 5.66 -25.40 -11.72
C GLY A 37 6.71 -24.70 -12.61
N HIS A 38 6.61 -23.38 -12.76
CA HIS A 38 7.66 -22.55 -13.35
C HIS A 38 8.27 -21.69 -12.24
N VAL A 39 9.61 -21.68 -12.15
CA VAL A 39 10.32 -20.71 -11.31
C VAL A 39 9.96 -19.33 -11.87
N PRO A 40 9.20 -18.49 -11.13
CA PRO A 40 8.80 -17.20 -11.65
C PRO A 40 10.07 -16.39 -11.90
N THR A 41 10.04 -15.59 -12.95
CA THR A 41 11.11 -14.76 -13.51
C THR A 41 11.82 -13.92 -12.44
N GLY A 42 12.77 -14.51 -11.72
CA GLY A 42 13.65 -13.87 -10.73
C GLY A 42 12.96 -13.39 -9.45
N ARG A 43 13.66 -13.55 -8.32
CA ARG A 43 13.26 -13.05 -6.97
C ARG A 43 12.71 -11.61 -7.00
N THR A 44 13.26 -10.79 -7.89
CA THR A 44 12.89 -9.39 -8.11
C THR A 44 11.43 -9.15 -8.46
N GLY A 45 10.81 -10.02 -9.29
CA GLY A 45 9.42 -9.83 -9.73
C GLY A 45 8.41 -10.03 -8.60
N PHE A 46 8.66 -11.00 -7.71
CA PHE A 46 7.83 -11.21 -6.54
C PHE A 46 7.91 -10.03 -5.57
N TYR A 47 9.13 -9.51 -5.35
CA TYR A 47 9.35 -8.37 -4.45
C TYR A 47 8.57 -7.12 -4.89
N THR A 48 8.60 -6.78 -6.18
CA THR A 48 7.88 -5.61 -6.69
C THR A 48 6.37 -5.82 -6.69
N VAL A 49 5.88 -7.00 -7.07
CA VAL A 49 4.43 -7.27 -7.08
C VAL A 49 3.83 -7.18 -5.68
N SER A 50 4.42 -7.84 -4.67
CA SER A 50 3.86 -7.76 -3.31
C SER A 50 3.96 -6.34 -2.74
N PHE A 51 5.02 -5.61 -3.03
CA PHE A 51 5.12 -4.20 -2.64
C PHE A 51 3.98 -3.36 -3.24
N PHE A 52 3.72 -3.48 -4.54
CA PHE A 52 2.65 -2.73 -5.21
C PHE A 52 1.26 -3.12 -4.71
N VAL A 53 0.99 -4.41 -4.51
CA VAL A 53 -0.30 -4.89 -3.98
C VAL A 53 -0.56 -4.32 -2.59
N LEU A 54 0.43 -4.38 -1.70
CA LEU A 54 0.32 -3.82 -0.36
C LEU A 54 0.18 -2.29 -0.39
N TRP A 55 0.89 -1.62 -1.29
CA TRP A 55 0.82 -0.17 -1.46
C TRP A 55 -0.55 0.29 -1.92
N VAL A 56 -1.16 -0.40 -2.89
CA VAL A 56 -2.52 -0.12 -3.33
C VAL A 56 -3.52 -0.39 -2.21
N MET A 57 -3.41 -1.50 -1.48
CA MET A 57 -4.28 -1.78 -0.32
C MET A 57 -4.18 -0.71 0.77
N ALA A 58 -2.96 -0.30 1.16
CA ALA A 58 -2.75 0.73 2.17
C ALA A 58 -3.26 2.11 1.70
N SER A 59 -3.05 2.43 0.41
CA SER A 59 -3.57 3.64 -0.22
C SER A 59 -5.11 3.65 -0.24
N LEU A 60 -5.74 2.51 -0.54
CA LEU A 60 -7.19 2.36 -0.48
C LEU A 60 -7.71 2.58 0.94
N SER A 61 -7.07 1.96 1.94
CA SER A 61 -7.44 2.11 3.35
C SER A 61 -7.34 3.57 3.79
N SER A 62 -6.24 4.25 3.49
CA SER A 62 -6.05 5.67 3.84
C SER A 62 -7.01 6.59 3.09
N THR A 63 -7.33 6.27 1.82
CA THR A 63 -8.33 7.02 1.03
C THR A 63 -9.73 6.86 1.61
N LEU A 64 -10.09 5.64 2.03
CA LEU A 64 -11.36 5.37 2.71
C LEU A 64 -11.44 6.12 4.03
N THR A 65 -10.37 6.12 4.83
CA THR A 65 -10.30 6.92 6.07
C THR A 65 -10.47 8.41 5.78
N ALA A 66 -9.81 8.94 4.76
CA ALA A 66 -9.96 10.35 4.35
C ALA A 66 -11.36 10.67 3.79
N TYR A 67 -12.04 9.70 3.18
CA TYR A 67 -13.41 9.84 2.68
C TYR A 67 -14.45 9.81 3.81
N LEU A 68 -14.22 8.98 4.83
CA LEU A 68 -15.04 8.85 6.04
C LEU A 68 -14.81 10.00 7.03
N MET A 69 -13.65 10.66 6.97
CA MET A 69 -13.37 11.79 7.85
C MET A 69 -14.34 12.93 7.51
N PRO A 70 -15.05 13.50 8.52
CA PRO A 70 -15.91 14.65 8.30
C PRO A 70 -15.11 15.75 7.59
N LYS A 71 -15.67 16.31 6.51
CA LYS A 71 -15.23 17.63 6.06
C LYS A 71 -15.40 18.53 7.28
N ALA A 72 -14.32 19.12 7.79
CA ALA A 72 -14.47 20.24 8.69
C ALA A 72 -15.22 21.29 7.88
N ASP A 73 -16.52 21.39 8.10
CA ASP A 73 -17.34 22.42 7.47
C ASP A 73 -16.69 23.76 7.82
N GLU A 74 -16.42 24.52 6.78
CA GLU A 74 -16.06 25.93 6.81
C GLU A 74 -17.30 26.76 7.25
N ASP A 75 -18.05 26.30 8.27
CA ASP A 75 -19.29 26.92 8.76
C ASP A 75 -19.10 27.62 10.13
N ASP A 76 -17.88 27.64 10.68
CA ASP A 76 -17.52 28.42 11.88
C ASP A 76 -16.90 29.79 11.54
N ALA A 77 -17.40 30.44 10.48
CA ALA A 77 -17.08 31.82 10.15
C ALA A 77 -18.33 32.60 9.70
N LEU A 78 -19.39 32.56 10.52
CA LEU A 78 -20.45 33.58 10.57
C LEU A 78 -20.27 34.43 11.82
#